data_AF-A0A6L7NJW5-F1
#
_entry.id   AF-A0A6L7NJW5-F1
#
_cell.length_a   1.000
_cell.length_b   1.000
_cell.length_c   1.000
_cell.angle_alpha   90.00
_cell.angle_beta   90.00
_cell.angle_gamma   90.00
#
_symmetry.space_group_name_H-M   'P 1'
#
loop_
_entity.id
_entity.type
_entity.pdbx_description
1 polymer ?
#
loop_
_entity_poly.entity_id
_entity_poly.type
_entity_poly.pdbx_seq_one_letter_code
_entity_poly.pdbx_strand_id
1 'polypeptide(L)'
;MSAPALFLPQPGEDGRPLLAPADCARSVWSLDLVHGAAMAALLARGVEGAVRPELRVARLTIDLMRPAPMQPLEARTTVVREGRRIQVVQSGLFTSRGDETVELARATALALRPSDLRAGEALDINAARPPDPESLPRRPANMVGGAEAYHSTVEWRPVGEWGASRRPMLWIRNPAQIVPGE
;
A
#
# COMPACT_ATOMS: atom_id res chain seq x y z
N MET A 1 -6.82 -21.48 5.37
CA MET A 1 -6.10 -20.53 6.26
C MET A 1 -6.48 -19.13 5.82
N SER A 2 -6.73 -18.21 6.76
CA SER A 2 -6.95 -16.80 6.41
C SER A 2 -5.69 -16.19 5.78
N ALA A 3 -5.84 -15.19 4.91
CA ALA A 3 -4.71 -14.44 4.39
C ALA A 3 -3.95 -13.75 5.55
N PRO A 4 -2.60 -13.66 5.49
CA PRO A 4 -1.83 -12.96 6.51
C PRO A 4 -2.14 -11.46 6.50
N ALA A 5 -1.97 -10.79 7.64
CA ALA A 5 -2.13 -9.34 7.75
C ALA A 5 -0.77 -8.66 7.93
N LEU A 6 -0.56 -7.54 7.22
CA LEU A 6 0.70 -6.77 7.27
C LEU A 6 0.91 -6.08 8.62
N PHE A 7 -0.18 -5.65 9.27
CA PHE A 7 -0.14 -4.99 10.56
C PHE A 7 -1.19 -5.56 11.51
N LEU A 8 -0.83 -5.70 12.78
CA LEU A 8 -1.71 -6.17 13.84
C LEU A 8 -2.12 -4.98 14.74
N PRO A 9 -3.42 -4.69 14.91
CA PRO A 9 -3.88 -3.67 15.84
C PRO A 9 -3.53 -4.03 17.29
N GLN A 10 -3.06 -3.05 18.05
CA GLN A 10 -2.84 -3.18 19.49
C GLN A 10 -3.01 -1.82 20.20
N PRO A 11 -3.36 -1.80 21.49
CA PRO A 11 -3.41 -0.57 22.25
C PRO A 11 -1.99 -0.05 22.55
N GLY A 12 -1.79 1.26 22.43
CA GLY A 12 -0.66 1.95 23.02
C GLY A 12 -0.82 2.12 24.53
N GLU A 13 0.26 2.51 25.22
CA GLU A 13 0.25 2.72 26.69
C GLU A 13 -0.75 3.82 27.12
N ASP A 14 -0.96 4.82 26.27
CA ASP A 14 -1.92 5.91 26.41
C ASP A 14 -3.33 5.56 25.87
N GLY A 15 -3.55 4.30 25.47
CA GLY A 15 -4.81 3.81 24.92
C GLY A 15 -5.06 4.17 23.45
N ARG A 16 -4.15 4.90 22.79
CA ARG A 16 -4.27 5.19 21.35
C ARG A 16 -4.07 3.91 20.52
N PRO A 17 -4.75 3.75 19.38
CA PRO A 17 -4.55 2.58 18.53
C PRO A 17 -3.17 2.63 17.86
N LEU A 18 -2.41 1.56 18.01
CA LEU A 18 -1.14 1.33 17.32
C LEU A 18 -1.26 0.11 16.40
N LEU A 19 -0.33 0.03 15.45
CA LEU A 19 -0.26 -1.02 14.44
C LEU A 19 1.13 -1.63 14.46
N ALA A 20 1.23 -2.86 14.96
CA ALA A 20 2.48 -3.61 14.99
C ALA A 20 2.73 -4.27 13.62
N PRO A 21 3.84 -3.98 12.93
CA PRO A 21 4.18 -4.68 11.69
C PRO A 21 4.41 -6.17 11.93
N ALA A 22 3.80 -7.03 11.12
CA ALA A 22 4.03 -8.48 11.16
C ALA A 22 5.27 -8.87 10.34
N ASP A 23 5.78 -10.09 10.50
CA ASP A 23 6.97 -10.56 9.77
C ASP A 23 6.81 -10.45 8.24
N CYS A 24 5.60 -10.74 7.74
CA CYS A 24 5.26 -10.58 6.34
C CYS A 24 5.23 -9.12 5.84
N ALA A 25 5.47 -8.11 6.69
CA ALA A 25 5.64 -6.71 6.31
C ALA A 25 7.11 -6.27 6.21
N ARG A 26 8.07 -7.13 6.56
CA ARG A 26 9.51 -6.81 6.55
C ARG A 26 10.02 -6.43 5.17
N SER A 27 11.04 -5.58 5.13
CA SER A 27 11.72 -5.14 3.92
C SER A 27 12.71 -6.19 3.41
N VAL A 28 12.85 -6.27 2.09
CA VAL A 28 13.89 -7.08 1.43
C VAL A 28 15.30 -6.50 1.61
N TRP A 29 15.40 -5.22 1.98
CA TRP A 29 16.69 -4.54 2.14
C TRP A 29 17.24 -4.64 3.57
N SER A 30 16.36 -4.87 4.55
CA SER A 30 16.71 -5.15 5.95
C SER A 30 15.49 -5.72 6.66
N LEU A 31 15.66 -6.84 7.36
CA LEU A 31 14.57 -7.45 8.10
C LEU A 31 14.13 -6.62 9.30
N ASP A 32 14.94 -5.67 9.78
CA ASP A 32 14.60 -4.79 10.90
C ASP A 32 13.70 -3.61 10.49
N LEU A 33 13.40 -3.50 9.19
CA LEU A 33 12.62 -2.41 8.62
C LEU A 33 11.32 -2.92 8.00
N VAL A 34 10.29 -2.06 8.02
CA VAL A 34 9.06 -2.28 7.29
C VAL A 34 9.27 -1.96 5.80
N HIS A 35 8.68 -2.77 4.93
CA HIS A 35 8.70 -2.54 3.50
C HIS A 35 7.87 -1.30 3.12
N GLY A 36 8.41 -0.45 2.24
CA GLY A 36 7.74 0.80 1.83
C GLY A 36 6.34 0.59 1.25
N ALA A 37 6.08 -0.52 0.55
CA ALA A 37 4.74 -0.82 0.04
C ALA A 37 3.74 -1.21 1.15
N ALA A 38 4.21 -1.80 2.26
CA ALA A 38 3.35 -2.02 3.43
C ALA A 38 2.98 -0.69 4.11
N MET A 39 3.96 0.22 4.25
CA MET A 39 3.70 1.58 4.74
C MET A 39 2.70 2.31 3.82
N ALA A 40 2.89 2.21 2.50
CA ALA A 40 2.00 2.81 1.51
C ALA A 40 0.58 2.25 1.59
N ALA A 41 0.43 0.93 1.75
CA ALA A 41 -0.87 0.29 1.91
C ALA A 41 -1.60 0.81 3.15
N LEU A 42 -0.90 0.92 4.29
CA LEU A 42 -1.50 1.46 5.51
C LEU A 42 -1.94 2.92 5.38
N LEU A 43 -1.15 3.75 4.69
CA LEU A 43 -1.53 5.14 4.40
C LEU A 43 -2.75 5.22 3.48
N ALA A 44 -2.78 4.40 2.42
CA ALA A 44 -3.89 4.30 1.47
C ALA A 44 -5.18 3.85 2.18
N ARG A 45 -5.10 2.85 3.06
CA ARG A 45 -6.20 2.42 3.92
C ARG A 45 -6.78 3.57 4.75
N GLY A 46 -5.91 4.37 5.38
CA GLY A 46 -6.35 5.55 6.13
C GLY A 46 -7.09 6.56 5.23
N VAL A 47 -6.56 6.80 4.02
CA VAL A 47 -7.23 7.64 3.02
C VAL A 47 -8.60 7.09 2.65
N GLU A 48 -8.70 5.81 2.29
CA GLU A 48 -9.96 5.17 1.89
C GLU A 48 -11.02 5.25 2.99
N GLY A 49 -10.64 5.06 4.26
CA GLY A 49 -11.55 5.18 5.39
C GLY A 49 -12.06 6.60 5.66
N ALA A 50 -11.34 7.63 5.23
CA ALA A 50 -11.74 9.03 5.39
C ALA A 50 -12.41 9.64 4.14
N VAL A 51 -12.26 9.01 2.98
CA VAL A 51 -12.87 9.48 1.74
C VAL A 51 -14.37 9.19 1.75
N ARG A 52 -15.17 10.20 1.37
CA ARG A 52 -16.62 10.04 1.29
C ARG A 52 -17.02 9.03 0.21
N PRO A 53 -18.10 8.25 0.43
CA PRO A 53 -18.50 7.16 -0.47
C PRO A 53 -18.93 7.64 -1.88
N GLU A 54 -19.35 8.91 -2.05
CA GLU A 54 -19.67 9.48 -3.36
C GLU A 54 -18.45 9.96 -4.15
N LEU A 55 -17.26 9.93 -3.55
CA LEU A 55 -16.01 10.36 -4.16
C LEU A 55 -15.13 9.15 -4.47
N ARG A 56 -14.16 9.33 -5.37
CA ARG A 56 -13.14 8.34 -5.70
C ARG A 56 -11.77 9.03 -5.69
N VAL A 57 -10.76 8.34 -5.16
CA VAL A 57 -9.37 8.83 -5.18
C VAL A 57 -8.92 8.91 -6.63
N ALA A 58 -8.58 10.12 -7.09
CA ALA A 58 -8.09 10.39 -8.43
C ALA A 58 -6.55 10.52 -8.48
N ARG A 59 -5.94 10.86 -7.34
CA ARG A 59 -4.49 10.94 -7.18
C ARG A 59 -4.12 10.63 -5.74
N LEU A 60 -3.07 9.83 -5.57
CA LEU A 60 -2.43 9.54 -4.29
C LEU A 60 -0.93 9.75 -4.47
N THR A 61 -0.36 10.67 -3.68
CA THR A 61 1.10 10.84 -3.58
C THR A 61 1.54 10.31 -2.23
N ILE A 62 2.63 9.56 -2.20
CA ILE A 62 3.19 8.99 -0.96
C ILE A 62 4.66 9.38 -0.86
N ASP A 63 4.99 10.05 0.23
CA ASP A 63 6.34 10.49 0.57
C ASP A 63 6.88 9.58 1.68
N LEU A 64 7.82 8.70 1.35
CA LEU A 64 8.54 7.86 2.31
C LEU A 64 9.77 8.64 2.80
N MET A 65 9.62 9.33 3.94
CA MET A 65 10.63 10.27 4.42
C MET A 65 11.73 9.59 5.25
N ARG A 66 11.39 8.50 5.95
CA ARG A 66 12.31 7.79 6.85
C ARG A 66 12.07 6.28 6.81
N PRO A 67 13.10 5.45 7.07
CA PRO A 67 12.92 4.02 7.30
C PRO A 67 12.03 3.78 8.52
N ALA A 68 11.02 2.93 8.37
CA ALA A 68 10.14 2.54 9.47
C ALA A 68 10.70 1.29 10.19
N PRO A 69 10.86 1.31 11.52
CA PRO A 69 11.32 0.15 12.27
C PRO A 69 10.21 -0.92 12.36
N MET A 70 10.59 -2.17 12.62
CA MET A 70 9.68 -3.24 13.03
C MET A 70 9.19 -3.06 14.48
N GLN A 71 8.55 -1.91 14.74
CA GLN A 71 7.99 -1.51 16.03
C GLN A 71 6.58 -0.94 15.81
N PRO A 72 5.75 -0.85 16.87
CA PRO A 72 4.38 -0.33 16.75
C PRO A 72 4.34 1.08 16.18
N LEU A 73 3.51 1.27 15.15
CA LEU A 73 3.37 2.52 14.43
C LEU A 73 2.00 3.15 14.69
N GLU A 74 1.96 4.47 14.67
CA GLU A 74 0.72 5.23 14.78
C GLU A 74 0.32 5.76 13.39
N ALA A 75 -0.90 5.45 12.94
CA ALA A 75 -1.46 6.00 11.73
C ALA A 75 -2.47 7.11 12.06
N ARG A 76 -2.31 8.30 11.46
CA ARG A 76 -3.21 9.45 11.65
C ARG A 76 -3.76 9.88 10.30
N THR A 77 -5.05 10.17 10.21
CA THR A 77 -5.67 10.66 8.98
C THR A 77 -6.49 11.90 9.25
N THR A 78 -6.34 12.90 8.38
CA THR A 78 -7.00 14.19 8.48
C THR A 78 -7.63 14.57 7.13
N VAL A 79 -8.88 15.00 7.14
CA VAL A 79 -9.50 15.64 5.98
C VAL A 79 -9.05 17.11 5.94
N VAL A 80 -8.19 17.44 4.98
CA VAL A 80 -7.62 18.78 4.81
C VAL A 80 -8.61 19.72 4.14
N ARG A 81 -9.42 19.19 3.22
CA ARG A 81 -10.48 19.92 2.53
C ARG A 81 -11.66 19.01 2.32
N GLU A 82 -12.85 19.48 2.69
CA GLU A 82 -14.09 18.77 2.44
C GLU A 82 -15.04 19.60 1.58
N GLY A 83 -15.42 19.07 0.41
CA GLY A 83 -16.35 19.72 -0.49
C GLY A 83 -17.22 18.71 -1.22
N ARG A 84 -18.28 19.21 -1.87
CA ARG A 84 -19.29 18.36 -2.54
C ARG A 84 -18.74 17.53 -3.71
N ARG A 85 -17.71 18.03 -4.39
CA ARG A 85 -17.10 17.42 -5.59
C ARG A 85 -15.63 17.07 -5.42
N ILE A 86 -14.97 17.63 -4.41
CA ILE A 86 -13.53 17.51 -4.19
C ILE A 86 -13.29 17.34 -2.70
N GLN A 87 -12.45 16.37 -2.34
CA GLN A 87 -11.93 16.20 -1.00
C GLN A 87 -10.41 16.03 -1.07
N VAL A 88 -9.70 16.62 -0.11
CA VAL A 88 -8.25 16.38 0.08
C VAL A 88 -8.08 15.72 1.43
N VAL A 89 -7.42 14.56 1.44
CA VAL A 89 -7.15 13.77 2.65
C VAL A 89 -5.66 13.62 2.79
N GLN A 90 -5.15 13.79 4.00
CA GLN A 90 -3.79 13.47 4.36
C GLN A 90 -3.79 12.30 5.34
N SER A 91 -2.95 11.30 5.08
CA SER A 91 -2.67 10.21 6.02
C SER A 91 -1.19 10.26 6.37
N GLY A 92 -0.84 10.05 7.63
CA GLY A 92 0.54 10.07 8.13
C GLY A 92 0.83 8.84 8.97
N LEU A 93 2.06 8.38 8.91
CA LEU A 93 2.55 7.22 9.67
C LEU A 93 3.69 7.68 10.56
N PHE A 94 3.61 7.38 11.85
CA PHE A 94 4.50 7.89 12.88
C PHE A 94 5.05 6.76 13.74
N THR A 95 6.22 6.98 14.32
CA THR A 95 6.80 6.15 15.38
C THR A 95 7.09 7.03 16.60
N SER A 96 7.06 6.44 17.79
CA SER A 96 7.56 7.09 19.00
C SER A 96 9.05 6.81 19.17
N ARG A 97 9.82 7.82 19.59
CA ARG A 97 11.24 7.71 19.95
C ARG A 97 11.45 8.46 21.26
N GLY A 98 11.32 7.75 22.38
CA GLY A 98 11.17 8.41 23.69
C GLY A 98 9.92 9.28 23.69
N ASP A 99 10.05 10.53 24.11
CA ASP A 99 8.95 11.50 24.14
C ASP A 99 8.66 12.16 22.77
N GLU A 100 9.47 11.88 21.74
CA GLU A 100 9.30 12.47 20.41
C GLU A 100 8.42 11.58 19.52
N THR A 101 7.47 12.21 18.81
CA THR A 101 6.74 11.58 17.71
C THR A 101 7.41 11.93 16.39
N VAL A 102 7.90 10.92 15.67
CA VAL A 102 8.62 11.08 14.41
C VAL A 102 7.75 10.62 13.24
N GLU A 103 7.55 11.49 12.26
CA GLU A 103 6.83 11.12 11.03
C GLU A 103 7.73 10.32 10.09
N LEU A 104 7.27 9.15 9.69
CA LEU A 104 7.98 8.21 8.82
C LEU A 104 7.58 8.38 7.36
N ALA A 105 6.29 8.53 7.11
CA ALA A 105 5.74 8.69 5.78
C ALA A 105 4.41 9.44 5.80
N ARG A 106 4.06 10.00 4.65
CA ARG A 106 2.83 10.76 4.45
C ARG A 106 2.22 10.40 3.11
N ALA A 107 0.89 10.33 3.07
CA ALA A 107 0.13 10.30 1.84
C ALA A 107 -0.76 11.54 1.72
N THR A 108 -0.82 12.13 0.53
CA THR A 108 -1.78 13.17 0.18
C THR A 108 -2.66 12.68 -0.96
N ALA A 109 -3.96 12.63 -0.73
CA ALA A 109 -4.95 12.15 -1.68
C ALA A 109 -5.87 13.29 -2.16
N LEU A 110 -6.14 13.30 -3.47
CA LEU A 110 -7.21 14.08 -4.07
C LEU A 110 -8.32 13.11 -4.48
N ALA A 111 -9.50 13.27 -3.87
CA ALA A 111 -10.69 12.53 -4.25
C ALA A 111 -11.69 13.44 -4.96
N LEU A 112 -12.32 12.92 -6.02
CA LEU A 112 -13.23 13.64 -6.90
C LEU A 112 -14.56 12.89 -7.00
N ARG A 113 -15.65 13.64 -7.22
CA ARG A 113 -16.93 13.05 -7.59
C ARG A 113 -16.81 12.48 -9.02
N PRO A 114 -17.10 11.18 -9.24
CA PRO A 114 -17.13 10.62 -10.58
C PRO A 114 -18.12 11.37 -11.49
N SER A 115 -17.80 11.42 -12.78
CA SER A 115 -18.69 11.89 -13.83
C SER A 115 -18.59 10.95 -15.01
N ASP A 116 -19.70 10.78 -15.73
CA ASP A 116 -19.70 9.98 -16.94
C ASP A 116 -18.82 10.67 -18.00
N LEU A 117 -17.89 9.89 -18.57
CA LEU A 117 -17.15 10.29 -19.75
C LEU A 117 -18.04 10.06 -20.98
N ARG A 118 -18.01 10.96 -21.96
CA ARG A 118 -18.72 10.70 -23.23
C ARG A 118 -17.99 9.59 -24.00
N ALA A 119 -18.74 8.83 -24.79
CA ALA A 119 -18.15 7.83 -25.66
C ALA A 119 -17.10 8.49 -26.58
N GLY A 120 -15.87 7.95 -26.60
CA GLY A 120 -14.74 8.52 -27.35
C GLY A 120 -13.83 9.48 -26.58
N GLU A 121 -14.15 9.82 -25.32
CA GLU A 121 -13.28 10.65 -24.46
C GLU A 121 -12.31 9.83 -23.58
N ALA A 122 -12.42 8.50 -23.61
CA ALA A 122 -11.45 7.65 -22.94
C ALA A 122 -10.09 7.74 -23.66
N LEU A 123 -9.01 7.89 -22.90
CA LEU A 123 -7.65 7.90 -23.43
C LEU A 123 -7.42 6.57 -24.18
N ASP A 124 -7.06 6.64 -25.46
CA ASP A 124 -6.60 5.46 -26.18
C ASP A 124 -5.17 5.13 -25.74
N ILE A 125 -5.07 4.32 -24.70
CA ILE A 125 -3.79 3.78 -24.25
C ILE A 125 -3.46 2.60 -25.14
N ASN A 126 -2.69 2.85 -26.20
CA ASN A 126 -2.10 1.81 -27.05
C ASN A 126 -0.99 1.08 -26.28
N ALA A 127 -1.39 0.25 -25.31
CA ALA A 127 -0.52 -0.65 -24.57
C ALA A 127 -0.82 -2.10 -24.99
N ALA A 128 0.24 -2.89 -25.18
CA ALA A 128 0.09 -4.32 -25.40
C ALA A 128 -0.64 -4.93 -24.20
N ARG A 129 -1.73 -5.66 -24.47
CA ARG A 129 -2.44 -6.40 -23.43
C ARG A 129 -1.57 -7.60 -23.01
N PRO A 130 -1.28 -7.79 -21.71
CA PRO A 130 -0.58 -8.99 -21.27
C PRO A 130 -1.45 -10.24 -21.55
N PRO A 131 -0.83 -11.42 -21.75
CA PRO A 131 -1.55 -12.70 -21.82
C PRO A 131 -2.40 -12.94 -20.58
N ASP A 132 -3.34 -13.89 -20.67
CA ASP A 132 -4.15 -14.32 -19.53
C ASP A 132 -3.22 -14.74 -18.37
N PRO A 133 -3.41 -14.22 -17.14
CA PRO A 133 -2.57 -14.59 -15.99
C PRO A 133 -2.51 -16.10 -15.77
N GLU A 134 -3.61 -16.84 -16.00
CA GLU A 134 -3.67 -18.28 -15.78
C GLU A 134 -2.89 -19.10 -16.79
N SER A 135 -2.54 -18.51 -17.93
CA SER A 135 -1.64 -19.12 -18.92
C SER A 135 -0.15 -18.99 -18.56
N LEU A 136 0.19 -18.16 -17.57
CA LEU A 136 1.56 -17.86 -17.17
C LEU A 136 1.95 -18.60 -15.88
N PRO A 137 3.21 -19.04 -15.74
CA PRO A 137 3.67 -19.71 -14.54
C PRO A 137 3.64 -18.75 -13.34
N ARG A 138 3.04 -19.20 -12.24
CA ARG A 138 3.17 -18.53 -10.93
C ARG A 138 4.61 -18.68 -10.46
N ARG A 139 5.27 -17.56 -10.18
CA ARG A 139 6.61 -17.56 -9.57
C ARG A 139 6.50 -17.03 -8.14
N PRO A 140 7.22 -17.59 -7.16
CA PRO A 140 7.45 -16.87 -5.92
C PRO A 140 8.29 -15.64 -6.23
N ALA A 141 8.03 -14.50 -5.58
CA ALA A 141 8.99 -13.41 -5.55
C ALA A 141 10.06 -13.77 -4.51
N ASN A 142 11.01 -14.64 -4.85
CA ASN A 142 12.08 -15.06 -3.94
C ASN A 142 13.31 -14.15 -4.12
N MET A 143 13.20 -12.92 -3.64
CA MET A 143 14.26 -11.92 -3.80
C MET A 143 15.32 -12.02 -2.69
N VAL A 144 14.98 -12.58 -1.50
CA VAL A 144 15.90 -12.67 -0.36
C VAL A 144 15.74 -13.99 0.40
N GLY A 145 16.71 -14.90 0.25
CA GLY A 145 17.07 -15.94 1.24
C GLY A 145 15.97 -16.87 1.78
N GLY A 146 14.75 -16.86 1.24
CA GLY A 146 13.60 -17.59 1.77
C GLY A 146 12.97 -17.00 3.05
N ALA A 147 13.40 -15.82 3.50
CA ALA A 147 12.86 -15.19 4.70
C ALA A 147 11.44 -14.62 4.44
N GLU A 148 10.56 -14.73 5.43
CA GLU A 148 9.24 -14.09 5.39
C GLU A 148 9.40 -12.56 5.43
N ALA A 149 8.83 -11.89 4.43
CA ALA A 149 8.92 -10.44 4.22
C ALA A 149 7.84 -10.01 3.21
N TYR A 150 7.66 -8.71 2.96
CA TYR A 150 6.58 -8.21 2.08
C TYR A 150 6.47 -8.93 0.74
N HIS A 151 7.59 -9.17 0.08
CA HIS A 151 7.62 -9.86 -1.20
C HIS A 151 7.09 -11.31 -1.16
N SER A 152 7.16 -12.01 -0.02
CA SER A 152 6.63 -13.38 0.11
C SER A 152 5.10 -13.42 0.11
N THR A 153 4.45 -12.29 0.42
CA THR A 153 2.99 -12.14 0.27
C THR A 153 2.60 -11.94 -1.18
N VAL A 154 3.47 -11.36 -2.01
CA VAL A 154 3.14 -10.95 -3.36
C VAL A 154 3.26 -12.12 -4.33
N GLU A 155 2.21 -12.33 -5.11
CA GLU A 155 2.23 -13.20 -6.28
C GLU A 155 2.51 -12.39 -7.53
N TRP A 156 3.40 -12.90 -8.37
CA TRP A 156 3.66 -12.32 -9.67
C TRP A 156 3.74 -13.40 -10.76
N ARG A 157 3.30 -13.02 -11.95
CA ARG A 157 3.37 -13.84 -13.16
C ARG A 157 4.00 -13.01 -14.29
N PRO A 158 5.31 -13.08 -14.50
CA PRO A 158 5.98 -12.33 -15.54
C PRO A 158 5.62 -12.88 -16.93
N VAL A 159 5.53 -11.98 -17.91
CA VAL A 159 5.43 -12.34 -19.33
C VAL A 159 6.83 -12.57 -19.87
N GLY A 160 7.18 -13.83 -20.13
CA GLY A 160 8.53 -14.21 -20.54
C GLY A 160 9.53 -14.28 -19.39
N GLU A 161 10.81 -14.28 -19.72
CA GLU A 161 11.90 -14.32 -18.74
C GLU A 161 12.10 -12.96 -18.07
N TRP A 162 12.19 -12.97 -16.74
CA TRP A 162 12.43 -11.75 -15.96
C TRP A 162 13.81 -11.15 -16.26
N GLY A 163 13.87 -9.84 -16.50
CA GLY A 163 15.11 -9.13 -16.85
C GLY A 163 15.50 -9.20 -18.33
N ALA A 164 14.85 -10.04 -19.15
CA ALA A 164 15.15 -10.15 -20.58
C ALA A 164 14.56 -8.99 -21.42
N SER A 165 13.51 -8.33 -20.94
CA SER A 165 12.84 -7.22 -21.63
C SER A 165 13.15 -5.87 -21.00
N ARG A 166 13.38 -4.84 -21.83
CA ARG A 166 13.43 -3.43 -21.38
C ARG A 166 12.07 -2.87 -20.95
N ARG A 167 10.98 -3.56 -21.30
CA ARG A 167 9.60 -3.26 -20.91
C ARG A 167 8.97 -4.53 -20.32
N PRO A 168 9.28 -4.88 -19.07
CA PRO A 168 8.70 -6.05 -18.44
C PRO A 168 7.19 -5.85 -18.27
N MET A 169 6.42 -6.90 -18.59
CA MET A 169 5.01 -6.98 -18.25
C MET A 169 4.83 -8.11 -17.25
N LEU A 170 4.00 -7.90 -16.25
CA LEU A 170 3.66 -8.92 -15.27
C LEU A 170 2.23 -8.73 -14.77
N TRP A 171 1.62 -9.81 -14.33
CA TRP A 171 0.51 -9.75 -13.40
C TRP A 171 1.05 -9.74 -11.97
N ILE A 172 0.40 -8.96 -11.10
CA ILE A 172 0.73 -8.89 -9.67
C ILE A 172 -0.57 -9.02 -8.86
N ARG A 173 -0.48 -9.75 -7.74
CA ARG A 173 -1.56 -9.89 -6.78
C ARG A 173 -0.96 -9.92 -5.37
N ASN A 174 -1.47 -9.09 -4.46
CA ASN A 174 -1.15 -9.21 -3.05
C ASN A 174 -2.40 -9.73 -2.31
N PRO A 175 -2.42 -10.99 -1.84
CA PRO A 175 -3.50 -11.55 -1.05
C PRO A 175 -3.45 -11.15 0.42
N ALA A 176 -2.37 -10.52 0.91
CA ALA A 176 -2.29 -10.10 2.31
C ALA A 176 -3.32 -9.01 2.62
N GLN A 177 -3.91 -9.10 3.80
CA GLN A 177 -4.73 -8.03 4.36
C GLN A 177 -3.82 -6.93 4.90
N ILE A 178 -4.29 -5.68 4.93
CA ILE A 178 -3.50 -4.61 5.53
C ILE A 178 -3.57 -4.73 7.06
N VAL A 179 -4.78 -4.95 7.58
CA VAL A 179 -5.06 -5.36 8.96
C VAL A 179 -6.06 -6.52 8.97
N PRO A 180 -6.16 -7.32 10.06
CA PRO A 180 -7.09 -8.44 10.11
C PRO A 180 -8.56 -8.03 9.91
N GLY A 181 -9.30 -8.82 9.12
CA GLY A 181 -10.76 -8.73 9.00
C GLY A 181 -11.28 -7.78 7.91
N GLU A 182 -10.40 -7.33 7.02
CA GLU A 182 -10.79 -6.63 5.78
C GLU A 182 -11.30 -7.60 4.69
#